data_AF-A0A353H7S4-F1
#
_entry.id   AF-A0A353H7S4-F1
#
_cell.length_a   1.000
_cell.length_b   1.000
_cell.length_c   1.000
_cell.angle_alpha   90.00
_cell.angle_beta   90.00
_cell.angle_gamma   90.00
#
_symmetry.space_group_name_H-M   'P 1'
#
loop_
_entity.id
_entity.type
_entity.pdbx_description
1 polymer ?
#
loop_
_entity_poly.entity_id
_entity_poly.type
_entity_poly.pdbx_seq_one_letter_code
_entity_poly.pdbx_strand_id
1 'polypeptide(L)'
;MYNREQLRESAKSAKDKKGAIGPDINLDEFDDAPVPHSYMAEEDLCAMPEQDQNQLIMAGLDVTEKERRGTYFQKDTEVVHCHTQQEGIEVIPIKSH
;
A
#
# COMPACT_ATOMS: atom_id res chain seq x y z
N MET A 1 13.47 15.95 18.13
CA MET A 1 13.36 15.02 16.99
C MET A 1 13.90 13.68 17.46
N TYR A 2 13.15 12.58 17.34
CA TYR A 2 13.62 11.26 17.78
C TYR A 2 14.54 10.63 16.73
N ASN A 3 15.58 9.92 17.15
CA ASN A 3 16.43 9.16 16.25
C ASN A 3 15.83 7.77 15.96
N ARG A 4 16.40 7.02 15.00
CA ARG A 4 15.89 5.69 14.61
C ARG A 4 15.85 4.69 15.76
N GLU A 5 16.80 4.75 16.69
CA GLU A 5 16.87 3.83 17.82
C GLU A 5 15.77 4.11 18.83
N GLN A 6 15.57 5.39 19.17
CA GLN A 6 14.48 5.84 20.05
C GLN A 6 13.10 5.46 19.49
N LEU A 7 12.90 5.60 18.17
CA LEU A 7 11.66 5.16 17.51
C LEU A 7 11.49 3.65 17.58
N ARG A 8 12.57 2.87 17.41
CA ARG A 8 12.54 1.41 17.50
C ARG A 8 12.24 0.94 18.91
N GLU A 9 12.84 1.55 19.94
CA GLU A 9 12.56 1.24 21.34
C GLU A 9 11.12 1.57 21.72
N SER A 10 10.62 2.73 21.29
CA SER A 10 9.23 3.13 21.50
C SER A 10 8.25 2.17 20.81
N ALA A 11 8.58 1.69 19.61
CA ALA A 11 7.76 0.69 18.92
C ALA A 11 7.75 -0.65 19.68
N LYS A 12 8.91 -1.11 20.18
CA LYS A 12 9.02 -2.34 20.98
C LYS A 12 8.23 -2.25 22.29
N SER A 13 8.30 -1.13 23.00
CA SER A 13 7.57 -0.96 24.26
C SER A 13 6.05 -0.88 24.07
N ALA A 14 5.59 -0.54 22.86
CA ALA A 14 4.19 -0.49 22.49
C ALA A 14 3.67 -1.78 21.83
N LYS A 15 4.44 -2.89 21.80
CA LYS A 15 4.06 -4.13 21.10
C LYS A 15 2.65 -4.61 21.47
N ASP A 16 2.32 -4.61 22.76
CA ASP A 16 1.04 -5.13 23.28
C ASP A 16 0.03 -4.01 23.59
N LYS A 17 0.28 -2.80 23.08
CA LYS A 17 -0.59 -1.65 23.33
C LYS A 17 -1.87 -1.78 22.51
N LYS A 18 -2.97 -2.10 23.19
CA LYS A 18 -4.30 -2.24 22.58
C LYS A 18 -4.81 -0.91 21.99
N GLY A 19 -5.57 -1.02 20.91
CA GLY A 19 -6.29 0.11 20.33
C GLY A 19 -7.27 0.72 21.33
N ALA A 20 -7.50 2.03 21.24
CA ALA A 20 -8.46 2.71 22.11
C ALA A 20 -9.92 2.32 21.81
N ILE A 21 -10.19 1.87 20.58
CA ILE A 21 -11.51 1.52 20.07
C ILE A 21 -11.38 0.25 19.23
N GLY A 22 -12.36 -0.65 19.34
CA GLY A 22 -12.42 -1.91 18.58
C GLY A 22 -11.89 -3.10 19.38
N PRO A 23 -12.10 -4.32 18.86
CA PRO A 23 -11.54 -5.53 19.46
C PRO A 23 -10.02 -5.53 19.36
N ASP A 24 -9.37 -6.18 20.33
CA ASP A 24 -7.93 -6.41 20.29
C ASP A 24 -7.61 -7.51 19.27
N ILE A 25 -6.56 -7.32 18.49
CA ILE A 25 -6.15 -8.24 17.42
C ILE A 25 -4.82 -8.87 17.80
N ASN A 26 -4.78 -10.20 17.84
CA ASN A 26 -3.53 -10.92 18.03
C ASN A 26 -2.73 -10.90 16.73
N LEU A 27 -1.71 -10.03 16.65
CA LEU A 27 -0.88 -9.89 15.45
C LEU A 27 -0.03 -11.15 15.17
N ASP A 28 0.25 -11.97 16.18
CA ASP A 28 1.05 -13.20 16.02
C ASP A 28 0.28 -14.30 15.26
N GLU A 29 -1.02 -14.11 14.97
CA GLU A 29 -1.84 -15.00 14.13
C GLU A 29 -1.68 -14.73 12.63
N PHE A 30 -1.01 -13.64 12.24
CA PHE A 30 -0.83 -13.23 10.86
C PHE A 30 0.62 -13.43 10.41
N ASP A 31 0.82 -13.71 9.13
CA ASP A 31 2.14 -13.76 8.53
C ASP A 31 2.63 -12.33 8.23
N ASP A 32 3.79 -11.96 8.79
CA ASP A 32 4.44 -10.67 8.57
C ASP A 32 5.53 -10.71 7.48
N ALA A 33 5.69 -11.86 6.82
CA ALA A 33 6.64 -12.01 5.73
C ALA A 33 6.30 -11.09 4.55
N PRO A 34 7.31 -10.46 3.92
CA PRO A 34 7.10 -9.72 2.68
C PRO A 34 6.56 -10.64 1.59
N VAL A 35 5.47 -10.22 0.95
CA VAL A 35 4.92 -10.87 -0.23
C VAL A 35 5.41 -10.12 -1.47
N PRO A 36 6.35 -10.70 -2.24
CA PRO A 36 6.89 -10.03 -3.40
C PRO A 36 5.83 -9.94 -4.50
N HIS A 37 5.70 -8.75 -5.07
CA HIS A 37 4.94 -8.51 -6.28
C HIS A 37 5.81 -7.84 -7.33
N SER A 38 5.57 -8.18 -8.60
CA SER A 38 6.23 -7.47 -9.69
C SER A 38 5.56 -6.13 -9.91
N TYR A 39 6.34 -5.12 -10.28
CA TYR A 39 5.78 -3.86 -10.75
C TYR A 39 4.96 -4.10 -12.02
N MET A 40 3.77 -3.52 -12.08
CA MET A 40 2.84 -3.61 -13.21
C MET A 40 2.91 -2.31 -14.01
N ALA A 41 3.15 -2.42 -15.31
CA ALA A 41 2.96 -1.29 -16.20
C ALA A 41 1.47 -0.90 -16.27
N GLU A 42 1.18 0.26 -16.86
CA GLU A 42 -0.19 0.75 -16.98
C GLU A 42 -1.07 -0.20 -17.80
N GLU A 43 -0.49 -0.79 -18.85
CA GLU A 43 -1.15 -1.78 -19.69
C GLU A 43 -1.48 -3.07 -18.93
N ASP A 44 -0.60 -3.49 -18.01
CA ASP A 44 -0.79 -4.68 -17.17
C ASP A 44 -1.93 -4.47 -16.18
N LEU A 45 -2.07 -3.26 -15.62
CA LEU A 45 -3.21 -2.92 -14.75
C LEU A 45 -4.54 -2.99 -15.50
N CYS A 46 -4.59 -2.47 -16.73
CA CYS A 46 -5.77 -2.54 -17.58
C CYS A 46 -6.10 -3.98 -18.03
N ALA A 47 -5.09 -4.87 -18.04
CA ALA A 47 -5.21 -6.25 -18.47
C ALA A 47 -5.53 -7.24 -17.33
N MET A 48 -5.72 -6.77 -16.09
CA MET A 48 -6.08 -7.64 -14.97
C MET A 48 -7.40 -8.38 -15.21
N PRO A 49 -7.63 -9.53 -14.56
CA PRO A 49 -8.91 -10.22 -14.62
C PRO A 49 -10.07 -9.29 -14.26
N GLU A 50 -11.19 -9.39 -14.98
CA GLU A 50 -12.37 -8.54 -14.78
C GLU A 50 -12.89 -8.59 -13.34
N GLN A 51 -12.79 -9.74 -12.68
CA GLN A 51 -13.15 -9.89 -11.28
C GLN A 51 -12.31 -8.97 -10.37
N ASP A 52 -11.00 -8.87 -10.62
CA ASP A 52 -10.09 -8.04 -9.83
C ASP A 52 -10.35 -6.56 -10.14
N GLN A 53 -10.55 -6.21 -11.42
CA GLN A 53 -10.93 -4.85 -11.81
C GLN A 53 -12.21 -4.39 -11.11
N ASN A 54 -13.23 -5.26 -11.04
CA ASN A 54 -14.48 -4.96 -10.35
C ASN A 54 -14.27 -4.72 -8.85
N GLN A 55 -13.42 -5.51 -8.18
CA GLN A 55 -13.09 -5.30 -6.77
C GLN A 55 -12.38 -3.96 -6.54
N LEU A 56 -11.45 -3.59 -7.42
CA LEU A 56 -10.73 -2.32 -7.33
C LEU A 56 -11.65 -1.12 -7.56
N ILE A 57 -12.56 -1.20 -8.55
CA ILE A 57 -13.57 -0.17 -8.80
C ILE A 57 -14.46 0.02 -7.56
N MET A 58 -14.88 -1.08 -6.91
CA MET A 58 -15.67 -1.02 -5.67
C MET A 58 -14.89 -0.39 -4.50
N ALA A 59 -13.56 -0.47 -4.50
CA ALA A 59 -12.68 0.21 -3.56
C ALA A 59 -12.34 1.66 -3.98
N GLY A 60 -12.89 2.14 -5.09
CA GLY A 60 -12.65 3.49 -5.63
C GLY A 60 -11.39 3.64 -6.48
N LEU A 61 -10.77 2.53 -6.90
CA LEU A 61 -9.62 2.53 -7.80
C LEU A 61 -10.04 2.11 -9.21
N ASP A 62 -10.17 3.10 -10.10
CA ASP A 62 -10.31 2.87 -11.55
C ASP A 62 -8.92 2.70 -12.17
N VAL A 63 -8.67 1.54 -12.79
CA VAL A 63 -7.39 1.20 -13.43
C VAL A 63 -7.29 1.69 -14.89
N THR A 64 -8.36 2.23 -15.46
CA THR A 64 -8.42 2.66 -16.87
C THR A 64 -7.95 4.09 -17.12
N GLU A 65 -7.51 4.79 -16.07
CA GLU A 65 -6.93 6.15 -16.09
C GLU A 65 -7.84 7.30 -16.58
N LYS A 66 -9.02 7.01 -17.13
CA LYS A 66 -9.83 7.99 -17.89
C LYS A 66 -10.19 9.27 -17.13
N GLU A 67 -10.36 9.19 -15.81
CA GLU A 67 -10.71 10.34 -14.96
C GLU A 67 -9.78 10.57 -13.76
N ARG A 68 -8.57 9.99 -13.76
CA ARG A 68 -7.57 10.19 -12.69
C ARG A 68 -6.30 10.87 -13.19
N ARG A 69 -5.60 11.51 -12.26
CA ARG A 69 -4.35 12.26 -12.52
C ARG A 69 -3.10 11.48 -12.11
N GLY A 70 -3.28 10.41 -11.34
CA GLY A 70 -2.23 9.50 -10.90
C GLY A 70 -2.80 8.38 -10.03
N THR A 71 -1.96 7.38 -9.76
CA THR A 71 -2.33 6.20 -8.98
C THR A 71 -1.15 5.68 -8.19
N TYR A 72 -1.47 5.29 -6.95
CA TYR A 72 -0.60 4.54 -6.09
C TYR A 72 -1.35 3.24 -5.72
N PHE A 73 -0.79 2.11 -6.12
CA PHE A 73 -1.37 0.80 -5.84
C PHE A 73 -0.34 -0.06 -5.11
N GLN A 74 -0.68 -0.44 -3.88
CA GLN A 74 0.08 -1.37 -3.05
C GLN A 74 -0.74 -2.63 -2.85
N LYS A 75 -0.11 -3.78 -3.07
CA LYS A 75 -0.69 -5.09 -2.79
C LYS A 75 0.17 -5.78 -1.75
N ASP A 76 -0.46 -6.25 -0.68
CA ASP A 76 0.23 -6.86 0.45
C ASP A 76 1.31 -5.90 0.99
N THR A 77 2.59 -6.29 0.91
CA THR A 77 3.73 -5.51 1.41
C THR A 77 4.48 -4.72 0.33
N GLU A 78 4.05 -4.76 -0.93
CA GLU A 78 4.81 -4.20 -2.07
C GLU A 78 4.00 -3.23 -2.92
N VAL A 79 4.67 -2.19 -3.43
CA VAL A 79 4.08 -1.22 -4.35
C VAL A 79 4.10 -1.80 -5.75
N VAL A 80 2.92 -2.09 -6.29
CA VAL A 80 2.77 -2.72 -7.61
C VAL A 80 2.63 -1.71 -8.74
N HIS A 81 2.21 -0.49 -8.44
CA HIS A 81 2.17 0.59 -9.43
C HIS A 81 2.20 1.96 -8.76
N CYS A 82 2.94 2.91 -9.33
CA CYS A 82 3.05 4.27 -8.81
C CYS A 82 3.34 5.25 -9.96
N HIS A 83 2.35 6.01 -10.38
CA HIS A 83 2.47 6.93 -11.52
C HIS A 83 1.56 8.17 -11.38
N THR A 84 1.93 9.26 -12.06
CA THR A 84 1.10 10.46 -12.20
C THR A 84 1.30 11.07 -13.58
N GLN A 85 0.19 11.40 -14.24
CA GLN A 85 0.16 12.11 -15.51
C GLN A 85 0.07 13.64 -15.32
N GLN A 86 -0.13 14.10 -14.07
CA GLN A 86 -0.26 15.53 -13.78
C GLN A 86 1.10 16.22 -13.64
N GLU A 87 1.32 17.19 -14.51
CA GLU A 87 2.48 18.08 -14.43
C GLU A 87 2.52 18.81 -13.07
N GLY A 88 3.71 18.84 -12.47
CA GLY A 88 3.95 19.47 -11.16
C GLY A 88 3.59 18.61 -9.95
N ILE A 89 3.17 17.35 -10.16
CA ILE A 89 2.96 16.37 -9.09
C ILE A 89 3.97 15.23 -9.23
N GLU A 90 4.52 14.79 -8.10
CA GLU A 90 5.33 13.60 -7.99
C GLU A 90 4.64 12.61 -7.03
N VAL A 91 4.58 11.34 -7.43
CA VAL A 91 4.07 10.25 -6.58
C VAL A 91 5.20 9.22 -6.49
N ILE A 92 5.64 8.92 -5.26
CA ILE A 92 6.75 8.01 -4.99
C ILE A 92 6.41 7.03 -3.85
N PRO A 93 6.97 5.81 -3.88
CA PRO A 93 6.97 4.92 -2.73
C PRO A 93 7.67 5.53 -1.51
N ILE A 94 7.22 5.15 -0.30
CA ILE A 94 7.85 5.57 0.97
C ILE A 94 9.28 5.02 1.10
N LYS A 95 9.57 3.88 0.47
CA LYS A 95 10.91 3.29 0.40
C LYS A 95 11.33 3.17 -1.06
N SER A 96 12.48 3.73 -1.40
CA SER A 96 13.18 3.42 -2.64
C SER A 96 13.80 2.03 -2.53
N HIS A 97 13.61 1.17 -3.53
CA HIS A 97 14.30 -0.13 -3.62
C HIS A 97 15.81 0.05 -3.85
#